data_AF-A0A257XF10-F1
#
_entry.id   AF-A0A257XF10-F1
#
_cell.length_a   1.000
_cell.length_b   1.000
_cell.length_c   1.000
_cell.angle_alpha   90.00
_cell.angle_beta   90.00
_cell.angle_gamma   90.00
#
_symmetry.space_group_name_H-M   'P 1'
#
loop_
_entity.id
_entity.type
_entity.pdbx_description
1 polymer ?
#
loop_
_entity_poly.entity_id
_entity_poly.type
_entity_poly.pdbx_seq_one_letter_code
_entity_poly.pdbx_strand_id
1 'polypeptide(L)'
;MALLGRVSSYLSGPGRADVALLEREAQLAYHAETRALTTLLLQIAAWLLMERAVAEGEMTLDMVQLQVGRTDLRAQPPVPSDFHPATLRALRGEAEALRRAVIDRAETMLAAAEANEKKPRPFPHGRPQLRLVRDED
;
A
#
# COMPACT_ATOMS: atom_id res chain seq x y z
N MET A 1 8.59 -6.16 6.63
CA MET A 1 8.32 -5.44 7.90
C MET A 1 9.55 -4.89 8.63
N ALA A 2 10.80 -5.18 8.19
CA ALA A 2 12.01 -4.73 8.89
C ALA A 2 12.21 -3.19 8.95
N LEU A 3 11.73 -2.46 7.94
CA LEU A 3 11.90 -1.00 7.86
C LEU A 3 11.21 -0.26 9.01
N LEU A 4 9.99 -0.68 9.40
CA LEU A 4 9.28 -0.09 10.54
C LEU A 4 10.07 -0.23 11.84
N GLY A 5 10.65 -1.42 12.08
CA GLY A 5 11.50 -1.68 13.25
C GLY A 5 12.76 -0.82 13.26
N ARG A 6 13.39 -0.61 12.10
CA ARG A 6 14.56 0.27 11.96
C ARG A 6 14.23 1.73 12.22
N VAL A 7 13.11 2.23 11.67
CA VAL A 7 12.63 3.59 11.94
C VAL A 7 12.30 3.76 13.42
N SER A 8 11.57 2.82 14.03
CA SER A 8 11.26 2.87 15.46
C SER A 8 12.52 2.86 16.33
N SER A 9 13.51 2.03 16.01
CA SER A 9 14.78 1.97 16.73
C SER A 9 15.57 3.27 16.62
N TYR A 10 15.58 3.88 15.44
CA TYR A 10 16.22 5.18 15.22
C TYR A 10 15.54 6.29 16.03
N LEU A 11 14.21 6.42 15.93
CA LEU A 11 13.47 7.50 16.60
C LEU A 11 13.50 7.39 18.13
N SER A 12 13.52 6.17 18.67
CA SER A 12 13.61 5.93 20.10
C SER A 12 15.03 6.05 20.65
N GLY A 13 16.06 5.94 19.80
CA GLY A 13 17.46 5.97 20.19
C GLY A 13 18.23 7.11 19.51
N PRO A 14 19.11 6.82 18.53
CA PRO A 14 20.02 7.81 17.93
C PRO A 14 19.36 9.09 17.42
N GLY A 15 18.14 9.02 16.91
CA GLY A 15 17.40 10.17 16.40
C GLY A 15 17.11 11.25 17.44
N ARG A 16 17.07 10.90 18.74
CA ARG A 16 16.95 11.88 19.83
C ARG A 16 18.22 12.72 19.99
N ALA A 17 19.38 12.08 19.86
CA ALA A 17 20.66 12.79 19.90
C ALA A 17 20.84 13.65 18.65
N ASP A 18 20.51 13.10 17.48
CA ASP A 18 20.58 13.82 16.21
C ASP A 18 19.74 15.09 16.25
N VAL A 19 18.48 15.03 16.72
CA VAL A 19 17.61 16.22 16.77
C VAL A 19 18.07 17.25 17.79
N ALA A 20 18.69 16.82 18.90
CA ALA A 20 19.16 17.72 19.94
C ALA A 20 20.33 18.60 19.49
N LEU A 21 21.09 18.16 18.47
CA LEU A 21 22.22 18.89 17.90
C LEU A 21 21.82 19.87 16.78
N LEU A 22 20.54 19.87 16.37
CA LEU A 22 20.04 20.71 15.30
C LEU A 22 19.60 22.08 15.82
N GLU A 23 19.75 23.10 14.96
CA GLU A 23 19.13 24.41 15.14
C GLU A 23 17.59 24.31 15.12
N ARG A 24 16.89 25.28 15.72
CA ARG A 24 15.42 25.24 15.91
C ARG A 24 14.65 24.97 14.62
N GLU A 25 15.05 25.58 13.51
CA GLU A 25 14.40 25.37 12.21
C GLU A 25 14.58 23.94 11.70
N ALA A 26 15.80 23.40 11.83
CA ALA A 26 16.13 22.03 11.48
C ALA A 26 15.42 20.99 12.38
N GLN A 27 15.20 21.29 13.66
CA GLN A 27 14.39 20.47 14.56
C GLN A 27 12.92 20.39 14.09
N LEU A 28 12.32 21.53 13.71
CA LEU A 28 10.95 21.55 13.18
C LEU A 28 10.84 20.72 11.89
N ALA A 29 11.81 20.87 10.99
CA ALA A 29 11.88 20.08 9.76
C ALA A 29 12.04 18.58 10.05
N TYR A 30 12.89 18.19 11.00
CA TYR A 30 13.07 16.81 11.44
C TYR A 30 11.77 16.21 11.99
N HIS A 31 11.05 16.94 12.84
CA HIS A 31 9.79 16.46 13.42
C HIS A 31 8.67 16.38 12.39
N ALA A 32 8.62 17.30 11.42
CA ALA A 32 7.69 17.22 10.30
C ALA A 32 7.99 15.99 9.43
N GLU A 33 9.26 15.77 9.08
CA GLU A 33 9.71 14.65 8.27
C GLU A 33 9.47 13.30 8.95
N THR A 34 9.78 13.20 10.25
CA THR A 34 9.54 11.99 11.04
C THR A 34 8.06 11.61 11.06
N ARG A 35 7.18 12.59 11.30
CA ARG A 35 5.73 12.37 11.26
C ARG A 35 5.30 11.92 9.87
N ALA A 36 5.82 12.55 8.82
CA ALA A 36 5.53 12.16 7.45
C ALA A 36 5.99 10.74 7.11
N LEU A 37 7.18 10.35 7.57
CA LEU A 37 7.71 8.99 7.43
C LEU A 37 6.84 7.97 8.17
N THR A 38 6.38 8.27 9.39
CA THR A 38 5.50 7.36 10.14
C THR A 38 4.14 7.19 9.47
N THR A 39 3.54 8.28 8.96
CA THR A 39 2.28 8.21 8.21
C THR A 39 2.45 7.36 6.96
N LEU A 40 3.53 7.58 6.20
CA LEU A 40 3.84 6.80 5.01
C LEU A 40 3.95 5.29 5.31
N LEU A 41 4.67 4.92 6.37
CA LEU A 41 4.83 3.53 6.75
C LEU A 41 3.49 2.88 7.17
N LEU A 42 2.62 3.62 7.84
CA LEU A 42 1.28 3.14 8.18
C LEU A 42 0.42 2.93 6.93
N GLN A 43 0.47 3.84 5.96
CA GLN A 43 -0.23 3.70 4.69
C GLN A 43 0.26 2.46 3.91
N ILE A 44 1.57 2.25 3.85
CA ILE A 44 2.18 1.06 3.25
C ILE A 44 1.69 -0.20 3.97
N ALA A 45 1.69 -0.22 5.31
CA ALA A 45 1.23 -1.37 6.08
C ALA A 45 -0.25 -1.67 5.85
N ALA A 46 -1.11 -0.65 5.82
CA ALA A 46 -2.53 -0.81 5.51
C ALA A 46 -2.75 -1.42 4.11
N TRP A 47 -1.98 -0.97 3.12
CA TRP A 47 -2.04 -1.54 1.77
C TRP A 47 -1.60 -3.01 1.74
N LEU A 48 -0.50 -3.37 2.42
CA LEU A 48 -0.03 -4.76 2.49
C LEU A 48 -1.04 -5.69 3.17
N LEU A 49 -1.79 -5.20 4.17
CA LEU A 49 -2.88 -5.96 4.78
C LEU A 49 -4.04 -6.17 3.81
N MET A 50 -4.38 -5.15 3.02
CA MET A 50 -5.41 -5.25 1.99
C MET A 50 -5.04 -6.28 0.92
N GLU A 51 -3.80 -6.25 0.46
CA GLU A 51 -3.29 -7.24 -0.48
C GLU A 51 -3.39 -8.66 0.10
N ARG A 52 -3.01 -8.84 1.36
CA ARG A 52 -3.11 -10.15 2.01
C ARG A 52 -4.56 -10.64 2.08
N ALA A 53 -5.51 -9.77 2.44
CA ALA A 53 -6.93 -10.12 2.49
C ALA A 53 -7.48 -10.55 1.11
N VAL A 54 -6.97 -9.96 0.03
CA VAL A 54 -7.29 -10.38 -1.34
C VAL A 54 -6.72 -11.75 -1.65
N ALA A 55 -5.45 -11.99 -1.27
CA ALA A 55 -4.79 -13.28 -1.47
C ALA A 55 -5.45 -14.42 -0.67
N GLU A 56 -6.00 -14.11 0.51
CA GLU A 56 -6.77 -15.04 1.36
C GLU A 56 -8.23 -15.21 0.89
N GLY A 57 -8.67 -14.43 -0.10
CA GLY A 57 -10.05 -14.47 -0.63
C GLY A 57 -11.07 -13.79 0.28
N GLU A 58 -10.63 -13.07 1.33
CA GLU A 58 -11.49 -12.32 2.25
C GLU A 58 -11.99 -11.00 1.64
N MET A 59 -11.29 -10.48 0.64
CA MET A 59 -11.66 -9.25 -0.06
C MET A 59 -11.62 -9.42 -1.58
N THR A 60 -12.66 -8.95 -2.28
CA THR A 60 -12.70 -8.92 -3.74
C THR A 60 -11.89 -7.75 -4.30
N LEU A 61 -11.40 -7.92 -5.53
CA LEU A 61 -10.57 -6.93 -6.22
C LEU A 61 -11.31 -5.61 -6.50
N ASP A 62 -12.63 -5.64 -6.67
CA ASP A 62 -13.43 -4.41 -6.82
C ASP A 62 -13.44 -3.57 -5.53
N MET A 63 -13.48 -4.24 -4.37
CA MET A 63 -13.36 -3.56 -3.08
C MET A 63 -11.96 -2.95 -2.90
N VAL A 64 -10.92 -3.58 -3.44
CA VAL A 64 -9.56 -3.00 -3.46
C VAL A 64 -9.55 -1.70 -4.27
N GLN A 65 -10.10 -1.69 -5.48
CA GLN A 65 -10.10 -0.49 -6.33
C GLN A 65 -10.74 0.71 -5.63
N LEU A 66 -11.88 0.49 -4.99
CA LEU A 66 -12.61 1.52 -4.25
C LEU A 66 -11.81 2.05 -3.04
N GLN A 67 -11.03 1.18 -2.40
CA GLN A 67 -10.23 1.52 -1.23
C GLN A 67 -8.85 2.09 -1.58
N VAL A 68 -8.25 1.70 -2.71
CA VAL A 68 -6.98 2.28 -3.23
C VAL A 68 -7.20 3.73 -3.65
N GLY A 69 -8.34 4.06 -4.26
CA GLY A 69 -8.70 5.46 -4.56
C GLY A 69 -8.90 6.32 -3.31
N ARG A 70 -9.15 5.70 -2.14
CA ARG A 70 -9.35 6.38 -0.84
C ARG A 70 -8.10 6.41 0.01
N THR A 71 -7.32 5.34 -0.03
CA THR A 71 -6.04 5.22 0.67
C THR A 71 -5.04 5.98 -0.18
N ASP A 72 -4.99 7.29 0.01
CA ASP A 72 -4.12 8.11 -0.82
C ASP A 72 -2.65 7.79 -0.50
N LEU A 73 -2.13 6.83 -1.27
CA LEU A 73 -0.74 6.69 -1.65
C LEU A 73 -0.09 8.07 -1.75
N ARG A 74 -0.76 9.03 -2.40
CA ARG A 74 -0.20 10.27 -2.92
C ARG A 74 0.05 11.31 -1.82
N ALA A 75 1.25 11.14 -1.28
CA ALA A 75 2.26 12.17 -1.09
C ALA A 75 1.95 13.21 0.00
N GLN A 76 2.47 12.92 1.18
CA GLN A 76 2.97 14.01 2.01
C GLN A 76 4.25 14.52 1.32
N PRO A 77 4.31 15.78 0.87
CA PRO A 77 5.50 16.29 0.19
C PRO A 77 6.70 16.11 1.12
N PRO A 78 7.84 15.63 0.58
CA PRO A 78 9.05 15.51 1.39
C PRO A 78 9.38 16.88 1.95
N VAL A 79 9.65 16.95 3.25
CA VAL A 79 10.13 18.18 3.85
C VAL A 79 11.54 18.42 3.30
N PRO A 80 11.89 19.65 2.86
CA PRO A 80 13.20 19.94 2.30
C PRO A 80 14.34 19.35 3.15
N SER A 81 15.22 18.59 2.50
CA SER A 81 16.10 17.62 3.15
C SER A 81 17.40 18.19 3.71
N ASP A 82 17.69 19.45 3.42
CA ASP A 82 19.04 20.03 3.58
C ASP A 82 19.50 20.05 5.03
N PHE A 83 18.55 19.98 5.96
CA PHE A 83 18.78 20.01 7.40
C PHE A 83 18.60 18.65 8.10
N HIS A 84 18.31 17.58 7.36
CA HIS A 84 18.04 16.27 7.96
C HIS A 84 19.31 15.44 8.17
N PRO A 85 19.44 14.76 9.33
CA PRO A 85 20.48 13.78 9.56
C PRO A 85 20.55 12.74 8.44
N ALA A 86 21.75 12.28 8.09
CA ALA A 86 21.97 11.32 7.00
C ALA A 86 21.15 10.04 7.20
N THR A 87 21.03 9.58 8.45
CA THR A 87 20.24 8.39 8.80
C THR A 87 18.75 8.57 8.49
N LEU A 88 18.15 9.72 8.84
CA LEU A 88 16.75 10.00 8.53
C LEU A 88 16.52 10.06 7.01
N ARG A 89 17.43 10.68 6.27
CA ARG A 89 17.38 10.74 4.79
C ARG A 89 17.43 9.34 4.16
N ALA A 90 18.31 8.47 4.67
CA ALA A 90 18.40 7.09 4.20
C ALA A 90 17.09 6.31 4.47
N LEU A 91 16.55 6.42 5.68
CA LEU A 91 15.28 5.78 6.05
C LEU A 91 14.10 6.28 5.19
N ARG A 92 14.04 7.59 4.91
CA ARG A 92 13.06 8.14 3.97
C ARG A 92 13.23 7.57 2.57
N GLY A 93 14.46 7.53 2.04
CA GLY A 93 14.74 6.98 0.71
C GLY A 93 14.30 5.52 0.58
N GLU A 94 14.54 4.71 1.60
CA GLU A 94 14.06 3.32 1.67
C GLU A 94 12.53 3.21 1.72
N ALA A 95 11.87 4.07 2.49
CA ALA A 95 10.41 4.10 2.56
C ALA A 95 9.78 4.50 1.22
N GLU A 96 10.37 5.47 0.50
CA GLU A 96 9.92 5.85 -0.84
C GLU A 96 10.14 4.74 -1.87
N ALA A 97 11.26 4.01 -1.78
CA ALA A 97 11.48 2.84 -2.63
C ALA A 97 10.43 1.74 -2.38
N LEU A 98 10.11 1.48 -1.10
CA LEU A 98 9.07 0.52 -0.74
C LEU A 98 7.69 0.97 -1.22
N ARG A 99 7.36 2.26 -1.06
CA ARG A 99 6.12 2.86 -1.55
C ARG A 99 5.96 2.67 -3.05
N ARG A 100 6.99 2.94 -3.85
CA ARG A 100 6.95 2.72 -5.31
C ARG A 100 6.68 1.25 -5.64
N ALA A 101 7.42 0.34 -5.00
CA ALA A 101 7.22 -1.10 -5.21
C ALA A 101 5.79 -1.56 -4.86
N VAL A 102 5.19 -1.00 -3.81
CA VAL A 102 3.79 -1.24 -3.45
C VAL A 102 2.82 -0.73 -4.52
N ILE A 103 3.03 0.48 -5.02
CA ILE A 103 2.20 1.06 -6.09
C ILE A 103 2.28 0.20 -7.36
N ASP A 104 3.50 -0.14 -7.81
CA ASP A 104 3.71 -0.95 -9.02
C ASP A 104 3.03 -2.33 -8.90
N ARG A 105 3.09 -2.93 -7.72
CA ARG A 105 2.43 -4.21 -7.42
C ARG A 105 0.91 -4.08 -7.40
N ALA A 106 0.38 -2.99 -6.86
CA ALA A 106 -1.05 -2.68 -6.90
C ALA A 106 -1.56 -2.56 -8.34
N GLU A 107 -0.86 -1.79 -9.16
CA GLU A 107 -1.20 -1.61 -10.57
C GLU A 107 -1.18 -2.94 -11.33
N THR A 108 -0.16 -3.78 -11.07
CA THR A 108 -0.06 -5.13 -11.67
C THR A 108 -1.22 -6.03 -11.26
N MET A 109 -1.61 -6.01 -9.98
CA MET A 109 -2.73 -6.80 -9.46
C MET A 109 -4.06 -6.37 -10.10
N LEU A 110 -4.29 -5.06 -10.21
CA LEU A 110 -5.48 -4.51 -10.84
C LEU A 110 -5.54 -4.83 -12.34
N ALA A 111 -4.43 -4.72 -13.06
CA ALA A 111 -4.35 -5.08 -14.48
C ALA A 111 -4.62 -6.58 -14.72
N ALA A 112 -4.09 -7.45 -13.86
CA ALA A 112 -4.36 -8.89 -13.93
C ALA A 112 -5.84 -9.22 -13.68
N ALA A 113 -6.49 -8.48 -12.78
CA ALA A 113 -7.91 -8.61 -12.49
C ALA A 113 -8.77 -8.30 -13.72
N GLU A 114 -8.52 -7.15 -14.36
CA GLU A 114 -9.25 -6.73 -15.56
C GLU A 114 -9.08 -7.72 -16.72
N ALA A 115 -7.87 -8.28 -16.88
CA ALA A 115 -7.61 -9.29 -17.91
C ALA A 115 -8.39 -10.59 -17.67
N ASN A 116 -8.61 -10.96 -16.41
CA ASN A 116 -9.39 -12.13 -16.04
C ASN A 116 -10.90 -11.91 -16.26
N GLU A 117 -11.40 -10.70 -16.00
CA GLU A 117 -12.80 -10.34 -16.26
C GLU A 117 -13.12 -10.31 -17.76
N LYS A 118 -12.20 -9.84 -18.60
CA LYS A 118 -12.35 -9.79 -20.07
C LYS A 118 -12.32 -11.17 -20.75
N LYS A 119 -11.87 -12.23 -20.06
CA LYS A 119 -11.97 -13.59 -20.62
C LYS A 119 -13.43 -14.01 -20.59
N PRO A 120 -14.04 -14.38 -21.74
CA PRO A 120 -15.41 -14.86 -21.75
C PRO A 120 -15.49 -16.09 -20.84
N ARG A 121 -16.37 -16.04 -19.84
CA ARG A 121 -16.67 -17.23 -19.03
C ARG A 121 -17.06 -18.34 -20.00
N PRO A 122 -16.46 -19.54 -19.92
CA PRO A 122 -16.86 -20.63 -20.79
C PRO A 122 -18.37 -20.81 -20.62
N PHE A 123 -19.11 -20.63 -21.72
CA PHE A 123 -20.54 -20.86 -21.71
C PHE A 123 -20.78 -22.28 -21.19
N PRO A 124 -21.65 -22.49 -20.18
CA PRO A 124 -22.05 -23.85 -19.84
C PRO A 124 -22.75 -24.42 -21.07
N HIS A 125 -22.08 -25.33 -21.77
CA HIS A 125 -22.69 -26.13 -22.82
C HIS A 125 -23.62 -27.17 -22.17
N GLY A 126 -24.73 -26.69 -21.62
CA GLY A 126 -25.85 -27.51 -21.20
C GLY A 126 -27.08 -26.93 -21.89
N ARG A 127 -27.46 -27.49 -23.04
CA ARG A 127 -28.80 -27.21 -23.59
C ARG A 127 -29.80 -27.55 -22.48
N PRO A 128 -30.72 -26.64 -22.07
CA PRO A 128 -31.82 -27.05 -21.24
C PRO A 128 -32.64 -28.05 -22.05
N GLN A 129 -32.51 -29.34 -21.74
CA GLN A 129 -33.47 -30.33 -22.21
C GLN A 129 -34.77 -30.04 -21.46
N LEU A 130 -35.61 -29.20 -22.05
CA LEU A 130 -37.01 -29.14 -21.71
C LEU A 130 -37.59 -30.53 -22.01
N ARG A 131 -37.64 -31.39 -20.99
CA ARG A 131 -38.48 -32.58 -21.04
C ARG A 131 -39.92 -32.08 -21.10
N LEU A 132 -40.48 -32.06 -22.30
CA LEU A 132 -41.92 -32.07 -22.49
C LEU A 132 -42.44 -33.33 -21.82
N VAL A 133 -43.00 -33.19 -20.63
CA VAL A 133 -43.87 -34.19 -20.04
C VAL A 133 -45.09 -34.22 -20.96
N ARG A 134 -45.21 -35.29 -21.75
CA ARG A 134 -46.49 -35.64 -22.36
C ARG A 134 -47.30 -36.27 -21.24
N ASP A 135 -48.32 -35.54 -20.78
CA ASP A 135 -49.45 -36.16 -20.09
C ASP A 135 -50.22 -36.99 -21.13
N GLU A 136 -50.12 -38.31 -21.03
CA GLU A 136 -51.03 -39.26 -21.69
C GLU A 136 -51.91 -39.88 -20.58
N ASP A 137 -53.23 -39.66 -20.74
CA ASP A 137 -54.43 -40.29 -20.15
C ASP A 137 -54.63 -40.39 -18.61
#